data_AF-A0A448X008-F1
#
_entry.id   AF-A0A448X008-F1
#
_cell.length_a   1.000
_cell.length_b   1.000
_cell.length_c   1.000
_cell.angle_alpha   90.00
_cell.angle_beta   90.00
_cell.angle_gamma   90.00
#
_symmetry.space_group_name_H-M   'P 1'
#
loop_
_entity.id
_entity.type
_entity.pdbx_description
1 polymer ?
#
loop_
_entity_poly.entity_id
_entity_poly.type
_entity_poly.pdbx_seq_one_letter_code
_entity_poly.pdbx_strand_id
1 'polypeptide(L)'
;MLCRRQGKSYSGSLNIRIIVRKNGVSQGIIEATCSDIPIMVLSRACNLSKIPRSTFPAHNEEEQEIGGYFIAHGKERVIRLIIVIRRNYVSCYVVLFQPIALSRKSFKKRGDGYTEHGILMRCVRDDEVSSVRT
;
A
#
# COMPACT_ATOMS: atom_id res chain seq x y z
N MET A 1 -9.79 22.53 -3.75
CA MET A 1 -9.96 21.93 -2.41
C MET A 1 -9.55 22.89 -1.31
N LEU A 2 -10.37 23.09 -0.27
CA LEU A 2 -10.08 23.99 0.88
C LEU A 2 -8.77 23.67 1.61
N CYS A 3 -8.38 22.39 1.67
CA CYS A 3 -7.15 21.95 2.35
C CYS A 3 -5.87 22.56 1.77
N ARG A 4 -5.82 22.79 0.45
CA ARG A 4 -4.67 23.45 -0.23
C ARG A 4 -4.48 24.88 0.28
N ARG A 5 -5.57 25.65 0.30
CA ARG A 5 -5.59 27.06 0.74
C ARG A 5 -5.29 27.22 2.23
N GLN A 6 -5.78 26.30 3.05
CA GLN A 6 -5.64 26.38 4.52
C GLN A 6 -4.33 25.78 5.05
N GLY A 7 -3.47 25.22 4.20
CA GLY A 7 -2.25 24.53 4.68
C GLY A 7 -2.53 23.25 5.47
N LYS A 8 -3.70 22.64 5.29
CA LYS A 8 -4.15 21.45 6.04
C LYS A 8 -3.96 20.16 5.24
N SER A 9 -3.88 19.04 5.92
CA SER A 9 -3.91 17.73 5.30
C SER A 9 -5.35 17.35 4.92
N TYR A 10 -5.53 16.74 3.75
CA TYR A 10 -6.79 16.12 3.38
C TYR A 10 -6.80 14.70 3.94
N SER A 11 -7.46 14.53 5.07
CA SER A 11 -7.46 13.29 5.84
C SER A 11 -8.88 12.92 6.26
N GLY A 12 -9.09 11.65 6.61
CA GLY A 12 -10.33 11.17 7.21
C GLY A 12 -10.08 10.25 8.40
N SER A 13 -11.05 10.19 9.30
CA SER A 13 -10.96 9.40 10.53
C SER A 13 -10.99 7.90 10.23
N LEU A 14 -10.03 7.16 10.81
CA LEU A 14 -10.03 5.70 10.79
C LEU A 14 -10.65 5.18 12.08
N ASN A 15 -11.81 4.53 11.97
CA ASN A 15 -12.43 3.83 13.10
C ASN A 15 -12.19 2.32 12.98
N ILE A 16 -11.71 1.69 14.04
CA ILE A 16 -11.43 0.26 14.11
C ILE A 16 -12.28 -0.41 15.19
N ARG A 17 -12.60 -1.68 14.98
CA ARG A 17 -13.27 -2.54 15.97
C ARG A 17 -12.32 -3.65 16.40
N ILE A 18 -12.04 -3.72 17.69
CA ILE A 18 -11.11 -4.65 18.31
C ILE A 18 -11.93 -5.70 19.05
N ILE A 19 -11.79 -6.97 18.65
CA ILE A 19 -12.43 -8.08 19.34
C ILE A 19 -11.47 -8.61 20.39
N VAL A 20 -11.82 -8.49 21.67
CA VAL A 20 -10.99 -8.96 22.78
C VAL A 20 -11.36 -10.40 23.13
N ARG A 21 -10.38 -11.30 23.17
CA ARG A 21 -10.56 -12.69 23.59
C ARG A 21 -9.60 -13.02 24.74
N LYS A 22 -10.12 -13.63 25.80
CA LYS A 22 -9.32 -14.15 26.93
C LYS A 22 -9.64 -15.63 27.10
N ASN A 23 -8.61 -16.47 27.13
CA ASN A 23 -8.74 -17.92 27.26
C ASN A 23 -9.72 -18.54 26.24
N GLY A 24 -9.71 -18.04 24.99
CA GLY A 24 -10.61 -18.51 23.92
C GLY A 24 -12.03 -17.94 23.96
N VAL A 25 -12.43 -17.25 25.03
CA VAL A 25 -13.76 -16.64 25.18
C VAL A 25 -13.74 -15.18 24.75
N SER A 26 -14.70 -14.78 23.90
CA SER A 26 -14.87 -13.39 23.48
C SER A 26 -15.36 -12.55 24.65
N GLN A 27 -14.58 -11.54 25.04
CA GLN A 27 -14.89 -10.63 26.14
C GLN A 27 -15.66 -9.38 25.69
N GLY A 28 -15.75 -9.14 24.37
CA GLY A 28 -16.50 -8.02 23.81
C GLY A 28 -15.81 -7.39 22.61
N ILE A 29 -16.43 -6.33 22.08
CA ILE A 29 -15.91 -5.50 21.00
C ILE A 29 -15.60 -4.12 21.58
N ILE A 30 -14.38 -3.64 21.37
CA ILE A 30 -13.95 -2.28 21.69
C ILE A 30 -13.88 -1.51 20.38
N GLU A 31 -14.63 -0.43 20.26
CA GLU A 31 -14.49 0.50 19.14
C GLU A 31 -13.43 1.54 19.51
N ALA A 32 -12.46 1.76 18.62
CA ALA A 32 -11.41 2.73 18.81
C ALA A 32 -11.30 3.62 17.57
N THR A 33 -11.27 4.93 17.80
CA THR A 33 -10.96 5.91 16.77
C THR A 33 -9.46 6.12 16.72
N CYS A 34 -8.85 5.80 15.59
CA CYS A 34 -7.45 6.11 15.30
C CYS A 34 -7.30 7.54 14.78
N SER A 35 -6.04 7.97 14.63
CA SER A 35 -5.72 9.25 14.00
C SER A 35 -6.23 9.33 12.56
N ASP A 36 -6.43 10.56 12.08
CA ASP A 36 -6.83 10.80 10.70
C ASP A 36 -5.76 10.30 9.72
N ILE A 37 -6.22 9.58 8.69
CA ILE A 37 -5.38 9.04 7.62
C ILE A 37 -5.54 9.91 6.37
N PRO A 38 -4.44 10.30 5.70
CA PRO A 38 -4.51 11.00 4.43
C PRO A 38 -5.34 10.24 3.39
N ILE A 39 -6.29 10.93 2.76
CA ILE A 39 -7.13 10.35 1.70
C ILE A 39 -6.52 10.72 0.35
N MET A 40 -6.45 9.75 -0.56
CA MET A 40 -6.02 9.99 -1.93
C MET A 40 -7.13 10.71 -2.71
N VAL A 41 -6.79 11.79 -3.41
CA VAL A 41 -7.71 12.57 -4.23
C VAL A 41 -8.25 11.68 -5.37
N LEU A 42 -9.57 11.74 -5.60
CA LEU A 42 -10.35 10.86 -6.49
C LEU A 42 -10.36 9.36 -6.14
N SER A 43 -9.82 8.95 -4.99
CA SER A 43 -10.10 7.59 -4.50
C SER A 43 -11.55 7.44 -4.03
N ARG A 44 -12.02 6.22 -3.83
CA ARG A 44 -13.38 5.91 -3.35
C ARG A 44 -13.77 6.63 -2.04
N ALA A 45 -12.78 6.95 -1.20
CA ALA A 45 -13.01 7.66 0.06
C ALA A 45 -13.04 9.20 -0.11
N CYS A 46 -12.66 9.71 -1.27
CA CYS A 46 -12.66 11.15 -1.55
C CYS A 46 -14.07 11.66 -1.87
N ASN A 47 -14.40 12.86 -1.40
CA ASN A 47 -15.70 13.51 -1.67
C ASN A 47 -15.96 13.71 -3.16
N LEU A 48 -14.90 13.97 -3.94
CA LEU A 48 -14.98 14.19 -5.38
C LEU A 48 -15.30 12.90 -6.17
N SER A 49 -15.13 11.72 -5.58
CA SER A 49 -15.37 10.45 -6.29
C SER A 49 -16.84 10.15 -6.57
N LYS A 50 -17.76 10.82 -5.86
CA LYS A 50 -19.21 10.59 -5.93
C LYS A 50 -19.95 11.64 -6.75
N ILE A 51 -19.26 12.67 -7.23
CA ILE A 51 -19.86 13.78 -7.97
C ILE A 51 -19.38 13.75 -9.44
N PRO A 52 -20.23 14.18 -10.40
CA PRO A 52 -19.85 14.24 -11.80
C PRO A 52 -18.82 15.36 -12.03
N ARG A 53 -17.87 15.13 -12.94
CA ARG A 53 -16.80 16.10 -13.28
C ARG A 53 -17.30 17.49 -13.67
N SER A 54 -18.45 17.57 -14.34
CA SER A 54 -19.10 18.84 -14.70
C SER A 54 -19.43 19.73 -13.49
N THR A 55 -19.52 19.15 -12.29
CA THR A 55 -19.82 19.89 -11.04
C THR A 55 -18.56 20.26 -10.26
N PHE A 56 -17.37 19.83 -10.68
CA PHE A 56 -16.11 20.14 -9.99
C PHE A 56 -15.83 21.64 -9.90
N PRO A 57 -16.06 22.45 -10.95
CA PRO A 57 -15.89 23.90 -10.86
C PRO A 57 -16.76 24.55 -9.77
N ALA A 58 -17.98 24.05 -9.56
CA ALA A 58 -18.86 24.52 -8.49
C ALA A 58 -18.31 24.24 -7.08
N HIS A 59 -17.43 23.23 -6.95
CA HIS A 59 -16.73 22.89 -5.71
C HIS A 59 -15.33 23.51 -5.60
N ASN A 60 -14.98 24.46 -6.48
CA ASN A 60 -13.64 25.06 -6.55
C ASN A 60 -12.54 24.00 -6.80
N GLU A 61 -12.83 23.05 -7.68
CA GLU A 61 -11.88 22.08 -8.22
C GLU A 61 -11.81 22.21 -9.74
N GLU A 62 -10.74 21.68 -10.33
CA GLU A 62 -10.57 21.66 -11.78
C GLU A 62 -11.40 20.52 -12.40
N GLU A 63 -12.07 20.77 -13.52
CA GLU A 63 -12.86 19.76 -14.24
C GLU A 63 -12.00 18.55 -14.68
N GLN A 64 -10.74 18.80 -15.01
CA GLN A 64 -9.75 17.80 -15.43
C GLN A 64 -8.87 17.29 -14.30
N GLU A 65 -9.28 17.44 -13.04
CA GLU A 65 -8.57 16.88 -11.88
C GLU A 65 -8.28 15.39 -12.11
N ILE A 66 -7.00 15.00 -11.98
CA ILE A 66 -6.51 13.65 -12.28
C ILE A 66 -6.50 12.74 -11.05
N GLY A 67 -6.40 13.33 -9.85
CA GLY A 67 -6.26 12.59 -8.60
C GLY A 67 -4.99 11.73 -8.52
N GLY A 68 -4.98 10.74 -7.62
CA GLY A 68 -3.85 9.82 -7.46
C GLY A 68 -2.71 10.33 -6.56
N TYR A 69 -2.91 11.47 -5.90
CA TYR A 69 -1.99 12.06 -4.93
C TYR A 69 -2.71 12.36 -3.60
N PHE A 70 -1.93 12.75 -2.61
CA PHE A 70 -2.38 13.11 -1.27
C PHE A 70 -2.08 14.59 -1.00
N ILE A 71 -2.94 15.26 -0.24
CA ILE A 71 -2.68 16.62 0.24
C ILE A 71 -2.23 16.51 1.70
N ALA A 72 -0.98 16.83 1.98
CA ALA A 72 -0.40 16.82 3.32
C ALA A 72 0.16 18.20 3.64
N HIS A 73 -0.32 18.81 4.74
CA HIS A 73 0.05 20.18 5.12
C HIS A 73 -0.12 21.20 3.98
N GLY A 74 -1.23 21.09 3.23
CA GLY A 74 -1.53 21.91 2.05
C GLY A 74 -0.68 21.62 0.81
N LYS A 75 0.26 20.67 0.87
CA LYS A 75 1.15 20.31 -0.25
C LYS A 75 0.71 19.00 -0.87
N GLU A 76 0.74 18.94 -2.19
CA GLU A 76 0.46 17.73 -2.96
C GLU A 76 1.67 16.79 -2.92
N ARG A 77 1.42 15.51 -2.62
CA ARG A 77 2.43 14.47 -2.44
C ARG A 77 1.98 13.20 -3.13
N VAL A 78 2.88 12.59 -3.88
CA VAL A 78 2.63 11.33 -4.59
C VAL A 78 3.49 10.23 -3.95
N ILE A 79 2.91 9.05 -3.78
CA ILE A 79 3.69 7.86 -3.41
C ILE A 79 4.37 7.36 -4.69
N ARG A 80 5.71 7.37 -4.69
CA ARG A 80 6.49 6.91 -5.84
C ARG A 80 6.36 5.40 -5.99
N LEU A 81 6.03 4.95 -7.21
CA LEU A 81 6.06 3.54 -7.56
C LEU A 81 7.51 3.01 -7.53
N ILE A 82 7.69 1.85 -6.89
CA ILE A 82 8.98 1.17 -6.78
C ILE A 82 8.93 -0.09 -7.64
N ILE A 83 9.97 -0.29 -8.46
CA ILE A 83 10.16 -1.54 -9.18
C ILE A 83 10.69 -2.58 -8.19
N VAL A 84 9.92 -3.64 -7.97
CA VAL A 84 10.28 -4.77 -7.12
C VAL A 84 10.31 -6.06 -7.92
N ILE A 85 10.98 -7.09 -7.39
CA ILE A 85 10.99 -8.41 -8.00
C ILE A 85 9.56 -8.97 -8.13
N ARG A 86 9.31 -9.70 -9.21
CA ARG A 86 7.99 -10.22 -9.57
C ARG A 86 7.43 -11.11 -8.46
N ARG A 87 6.17 -10.87 -8.07
CA ARG A 87 5.44 -11.69 -7.09
C ARG A 87 5.02 -13.02 -7.69
N ASN A 88 5.02 -14.07 -6.87
CA ASN A 88 4.37 -15.36 -7.15
C ASN A 88 4.57 -15.86 -8.60
N TYR A 89 5.77 -15.71 -9.15
CA TYR A 89 6.04 -16.11 -10.52
C TYR A 89 6.15 -17.64 -10.59
N VAL A 90 5.09 -18.25 -11.12
CA VAL A 90 5.00 -19.67 -11.47
C VAL A 90 4.85 -19.72 -12.99
N SER A 91 5.87 -20.22 -13.70
CA SER A 91 5.73 -20.57 -15.11
C SER A 91 5.78 -22.09 -15.22
N CYS A 92 4.61 -22.69 -15.41
CA CYS A 92 4.41 -24.13 -15.48
C CYS A 92 4.60 -24.62 -16.92
N TYR A 93 5.60 -25.47 -17.13
CA TYR A 93 5.32 -26.86 -17.48
C TYR A 93 6.13 -27.70 -16.47
N VAL A 94 5.40 -28.51 -15.72
CA VAL A 94 5.84 -29.33 -14.58
C VAL A 94 6.04 -28.53 -13.28
N VAL A 95 5.54 -29.10 -12.20
CA VAL A 95 5.43 -28.59 -10.82
C VAL A 95 6.81 -28.30 -10.20
N LEU A 96 7.47 -27.27 -10.72
CA LEU A 96 8.69 -26.68 -10.20
C LEU A 96 8.46 -25.18 -10.21
N PHE A 97 8.30 -24.59 -9.01
CA PHE A 97 8.49 -23.14 -8.83
C PHE A 97 9.73 -22.75 -9.66
N GLN A 98 9.62 -21.78 -10.58
CA GLN A 98 10.80 -21.15 -11.18
C GLN A 98 11.11 -19.87 -10.39
N PRO A 99 11.79 -19.98 -9.24
CA PRO A 99 12.35 -18.82 -8.60
C PRO A 99 13.38 -18.18 -9.53
N ILE A 100 13.60 -16.89 -9.35
CA ILE A 100 14.58 -16.17 -10.16
C ILE A 100 15.95 -16.75 -9.82
N ALA A 101 16.55 -17.46 -10.78
CA ALA A 101 17.91 -17.93 -10.69
C ALA A 101 18.84 -16.72 -10.78
N LEU A 102 19.68 -16.56 -9.77
CA LEU A 102 20.59 -15.44 -9.65
C LEU A 102 22.01 -15.98 -9.48
N SER A 103 22.94 -15.45 -10.27
CA SER A 103 24.37 -15.51 -9.94
C SER A 103 24.79 -14.17 -9.34
N ARG A 104 25.14 -14.15 -8.06
CA ARG A 104 25.61 -12.95 -7.36
C ARG A 104 26.83 -13.29 -6.52
N LYS A 105 27.94 -12.59 -6.77
CA LYS A 105 29.17 -12.69 -5.97
C LYS A 105 28.95 -12.43 -4.47
N SER A 106 27.90 -11.68 -4.11
CA SER A 106 27.51 -11.46 -2.72
C SER A 106 27.08 -12.73 -1.98
N PHE A 107 26.62 -13.78 -2.68
CA PHE A 107 26.25 -15.05 -2.03
C PHE A 107 27.47 -15.82 -1.56
N LYS A 108 28.54 -15.85 -2.37
CA LYS A 108 29.83 -16.43 -1.99
C LYS A 108 30.47 -15.74 -0.77
N LYS A 109 30.19 -14.45 -0.55
CA LYS A 109 30.67 -13.70 0.63
C LYS A 109 29.96 -14.06 1.95
N ARG A 110 28.89 -14.87 1.93
CA ARG A 110 28.12 -15.20 3.14
C ARG A 110 28.81 -16.20 4.07
N GLY A 111 29.74 -16.99 3.56
CA GLY A 111 30.47 -17.97 4.36
C GLY A 111 31.29 -18.90 3.49
N ASP A 112 32.17 -19.66 4.13
CA ASP A 112 32.93 -20.70 3.44
C ASP A 112 32.00 -21.83 2.97
N GLY A 113 32.29 -22.41 1.81
CA GLY A 113 31.42 -23.40 1.14
C GLY A 113 30.21 -22.85 0.38
N TYR A 114 29.95 -21.53 0.38
CA TYR A 114 28.87 -20.93 -0.41
C TYR A 114 29.28 -20.69 -1.87
N THR A 115 28.35 -20.90 -2.81
CA THR A 115 28.53 -20.55 -4.22
C THR A 115 27.86 -19.21 -4.55
N GLU A 116 28.13 -18.67 -5.73
CA GLU A 116 27.47 -17.47 -6.24
C GLU A 116 26.05 -17.72 -6.78
N HIS A 117 25.66 -18.98 -6.94
CA HIS A 117 24.38 -19.36 -7.49
C HIS A 117 23.34 -19.49 -6.40
N GLY A 118 22.16 -18.94 -6.64
CA GLY A 118 21.05 -19.01 -5.71
C GLY A 118 19.71 -18.77 -6.38
N ILE A 119 18.68 -19.12 -5.63
CA ILE A 119 17.29 -19.10 -6.05
C ILE A 119 16.58 -18.08 -5.15
N LEU A 120 15.94 -17.07 -5.76
CA LEU A 120 15.18 -16.05 -5.03
C LEU A 120 13.69 -16.16 -5.32
N MET A 121 12.91 -16.27 -4.25
CA MET A 121 11.46 -16.34 -4.29
C MET A 121 10.86 -15.20 -3.47
N ARG A 122 9.90 -14.48 -4.06
CA ARG A 122 9.09 -13.48 -3.34
C ARG A 122 7.65 -13.95 -3.27
N CYS A 123 7.29 -14.48 -2.11
CA CYS A 123 5.93 -14.86 -1.77
C CYS A 123 5.17 -13.62 -1.28
N VAL A 124 4.02 -13.37 -1.88
CA VAL A 124 3.12 -12.27 -1.51
C VAL A 124 1.75 -12.87 -1.22
N ARG A 125 1.19 -12.52 -0.06
CA ARG A 125 -0.15 -12.89 0.37
C ARG A 125 -1.21 -12.02 -0.33
N ASP A 126 -2.47 -12.40 -0.22
CA ASP A 126 -3.59 -11.66 -0.84
C ASP A 126 -3.78 -10.25 -0.27
N ASP A 127 -3.24 -9.96 0.92
CA ASP A 127 -3.19 -8.64 1.55
C ASP A 127 -2.01 -7.78 1.08
N GLU A 128 -1.33 -8.19 -0.01
CA GLU A 128 -0.14 -7.55 -0.59
C GLU A 128 1.10 -7.53 0.34
N VAL A 129 1.05 -8.21 1.48
CA VAL A 129 2.20 -8.35 2.38
C VAL A 129 3.14 -9.42 1.84
N SER A 130 4.38 -9.02 1.56
CA SER A 130 5.43 -9.95 1.13
C SER A 130 6.25 -10.46 2.30
N SER A 131 6.60 -11.75 2.28
CA SER A 131 7.52 -12.37 3.24
C SER A 131 8.97 -11.97 2.94
N VAL A 132 9.31 -10.71 3.18
CA VAL A 132 10.69 -10.25 3.13
C VAL A 132 11.15 -10.15 4.56
N ARG A 133 11.87 -11.18 5.04
CA ARG A 133 12.74 -11.01 6.21
C ARG A 133 14.02 -10.34 5.68
N THR A 134 14.18 -9.06 6.01
CA THR A 134 15.41 -8.30 5.79
C THR A 134 16.54 -8.86 6.63
#